data_AF-A0A1Y0HT39-F1
#
_entry.id   AF-A0A1Y0HT39-F1
#
_cell.length_a   1.000
_cell.length_b   1.000
_cell.length_c   1.000
_cell.angle_alpha   90.00
_cell.angle_beta   90.00
_cell.angle_gamma   90.00
#
_symmetry.space_group_name_H-M   'P 1'
#
loop_
_entity.id
_entity.type
_entity.pdbx_description
1 polymer ?
#
loop_
_entity_poly.entity_id
_entity_poly.type
_entity_poly.pdbx_seq_one_letter_code
_entity_poly.pdbx_strand_id
1 'polypeptide(L)'
;MSTAHRRRGTALVALLVVGLAAAGCGPTTPREPDPSSSTQEAPMSSDPSEVLALAGLELPDDATDVTVDDEEVPGYHYAYTVTFTAPRESVDRFARDAFQLSLDDLSRPPAGEPGPLLQDTSVVEVPEGSRFVDRSFTPEDGYGNLVLLVDGPDLTTAHVGVASFPS
;
A
#
# COMPACT_ATOMS: atom_id res chain seq x y z
N MET A 1 -9.63 -17.71 48.81
CA MET A 1 -8.92 -16.60 49.51
C MET A 1 -7.60 -17.16 50.01
N SER A 2 -6.49 -16.77 49.39
CA SER A 2 -5.15 -17.25 49.75
C SER A 2 -4.28 -16.03 50.04
N THR A 3 -3.85 -15.88 51.29
CA THR A 3 -2.93 -14.85 51.76
C THR A 3 -1.54 -15.45 51.93
N ALA A 4 -0.52 -14.89 51.30
CA ALA A 4 0.87 -15.07 51.74
C ALA A 4 1.81 -13.95 51.25
N HIS A 5 2.25 -13.15 52.23
CA HIS A 5 3.52 -12.46 52.43
C HIS A 5 4.35 -11.84 51.27
N ARG A 6 4.47 -10.50 51.40
CA ARG A 6 5.65 -9.64 51.18
C ARG A 6 7.00 -10.37 51.14
N ARG A 7 7.85 -9.98 50.19
CA ARG A 7 9.28 -9.70 50.43
C ARG A 7 9.75 -8.51 49.59
N ARG A 8 10.45 -7.62 50.29
CA ARG A 8 11.17 -6.43 49.80
C ARG A 8 12.42 -6.88 49.03
N GLY A 9 12.83 -6.12 48.02
CA GLY A 9 14.09 -6.34 47.33
C GLY A 9 14.46 -5.14 46.45
N THR A 10 14.81 -4.03 47.09
CA THR A 10 15.53 -2.91 46.45
C THR A 10 16.93 -3.40 46.10
N ALA A 11 17.33 -3.32 44.83
CA ALA A 11 18.73 -3.45 44.43
C ALA A 11 19.06 -2.35 43.41
N LEU A 12 19.62 -1.27 43.96
CA LEU A 12 20.32 -0.21 43.27
C LEU A 12 21.62 -0.80 42.70
N VAL A 13 21.87 -0.68 41.40
CA VAL A 13 23.24 -0.83 40.85
C VAL A 13 23.56 0.44 40.09
N ALA A 14 24.31 1.30 40.76
CA ALA A 14 25.01 2.43 40.18
C ALA A 14 26.31 1.91 39.56
N LEU A 15 26.56 2.23 38.29
CA LEU A 15 27.91 2.19 37.73
C LEU A 15 28.27 3.58 37.22
N LEU A 16 29.15 4.16 38.02
CA LEU A 16 29.80 5.44 37.94
C LEU A 16 30.85 5.38 36.82
N VAL A 17 30.74 6.20 35.77
CA VAL A 17 31.88 6.51 34.89
C VAL A 17 32.15 8.01 34.99
N VAL A 18 33.20 8.33 35.75
CA VAL A 18 33.76 9.68 35.85
C VAL A 18 34.88 9.79 34.83
N GLY A 19 34.78 10.79 33.96
CA GLY A 19 35.85 11.23 33.06
C GLY A 19 35.68 12.72 32.74
N LEU A 20 36.30 13.56 33.58
CA LEU A 20 36.69 14.97 33.35
C LEU A 20 37.44 15.12 32.00
N ALA A 21 37.61 16.27 31.34
CA ALA A 21 37.09 17.63 31.38
C ALA A 21 37.78 18.34 30.18
N ALA A 22 37.10 19.26 29.49
CA ALA A 22 37.75 20.42 28.84
C ALA A 22 36.68 21.46 28.50
N ALA A 23 36.85 22.65 29.08
CA ALA A 23 36.04 23.83 28.85
C ALA A 23 36.28 24.41 27.46
N GLY A 24 35.19 24.69 26.74
CA GLY A 24 35.16 25.57 25.59
C GLY A 24 33.85 26.35 25.61
N CYS A 25 33.86 27.55 26.19
CA CYS A 25 32.75 28.50 26.09
C CYS A 25 32.70 29.07 24.66
N GLY A 26 31.72 28.63 23.87
CA GLY A 26 31.19 29.39 22.74
C GLY A 26 29.70 29.64 22.99
N PRO A 27 29.12 30.77 22.55
CA PRO A 27 27.69 30.99 22.66
C PRO A 27 26.96 29.99 21.75
N THR A 28 26.48 28.89 22.32
CA THR A 28 25.61 27.94 21.64
C THR A 28 24.23 28.56 21.57
N THR A 29 23.93 29.22 20.44
CA THR A 29 22.54 29.39 20.01
C THR A 29 21.88 28.01 20.04
N PRO A 30 20.68 27.82 20.64
CA PRO A 30 19.96 26.58 20.50
C PRO A 30 19.70 26.37 19.00
N ARG A 31 20.47 25.49 18.37
CA ARG A 31 20.09 24.95 17.07
C ARG A 31 18.90 24.07 17.38
N GLU A 32 17.71 24.58 17.09
CA GLU A 32 16.51 23.76 16.95
C GLU A 32 16.91 22.49 16.19
N PRO A 33 16.55 21.29 16.66
CA PRO A 33 16.66 20.12 15.82
C PRO A 33 15.81 20.41 14.59
N ASP A 34 16.46 20.58 13.44
CA ASP A 34 15.78 20.62 12.15
C ASP A 34 14.82 19.42 12.13
N PRO A 35 13.49 19.60 12.04
CA PRO A 35 12.60 18.48 11.73
C PRO A 35 12.75 18.18 10.23
N SER A 36 13.98 17.85 9.81
CA SER A 36 14.24 17.15 8.57
C SER A 36 14.39 15.68 8.92
N SER A 37 13.33 15.10 9.48
CA SER A 37 13.07 13.69 9.21
C SER A 37 12.68 13.67 7.75
N SER A 38 13.68 13.42 6.91
CA SER A 38 13.52 13.10 5.51
C SER A 38 12.58 11.89 5.43
N THR A 39 11.29 12.14 5.25
CA THR A 39 10.41 11.19 4.57
C THR A 39 11.06 11.04 3.21
N GLN A 40 11.85 9.98 3.05
CA GLN A 40 12.39 9.63 1.76
C GLN A 40 11.16 9.19 0.96
N GLU A 41 10.56 10.14 0.22
CA GLU A 41 9.53 9.83 -0.75
C GLU A 41 10.15 8.77 -1.66
N ALA A 42 9.67 7.52 -1.52
CA ALA A 42 10.03 6.49 -2.46
C ALA A 42 9.64 7.03 -3.84
N PRO A 43 10.57 7.08 -4.82
CA PRO A 43 10.24 7.65 -6.12
C PRO A 43 9.05 6.88 -6.68
N MET A 44 7.94 7.59 -6.89
CA MET A 44 6.72 6.99 -7.43
C MET A 44 7.04 6.41 -8.81
N SER A 45 6.73 5.12 -9.02
CA SER A 45 7.04 4.46 -10.29
C SER A 45 5.95 4.78 -11.32
N SER A 46 6.40 5.10 -12.53
CA SER A 46 5.53 5.27 -13.71
C SER A 46 5.57 4.05 -14.64
N ASP A 47 6.31 3.00 -14.28
CA ASP A 47 6.33 1.74 -15.02
C ASP A 47 5.24 0.80 -14.48
N PRO A 48 4.22 0.44 -15.30
CA PRO A 48 3.17 -0.50 -14.92
C PRO A 48 3.69 -1.82 -14.33
N SER A 49 4.82 -2.32 -14.87
CA SER A 49 5.37 -3.61 -14.45
C SER A 49 5.98 -3.53 -13.05
N GLU A 50 6.66 -2.42 -12.74
CA GLU A 50 7.21 -2.17 -11.41
C GLU A 50 6.09 -2.00 -10.37
N VAL A 51 4.99 -1.31 -10.73
CA VAL A 51 3.83 -1.14 -9.85
C VAL A 51 3.14 -2.46 -9.54
N LEU A 52 2.87 -3.29 -10.55
CA LEU A 52 2.26 -4.62 -10.34
C LEU A 52 3.18 -5.55 -9.53
N ALA A 53 4.49 -5.44 -9.71
CA ALA A 53 5.47 -6.22 -8.95
C ALA A 53 5.44 -5.92 -7.44
N LEU A 54 5.00 -4.74 -7.01
CA LEU A 54 4.78 -4.43 -5.59
C LEU A 54 3.77 -5.39 -4.93
N ALA A 55 2.80 -5.89 -5.70
CA ALA A 55 1.81 -6.88 -5.27
C ALA A 55 2.17 -8.32 -5.69
N GLY A 56 3.37 -8.53 -6.25
CA GLY A 56 3.83 -9.83 -6.77
C GLY A 56 3.10 -10.27 -8.03
N LEU A 57 2.65 -9.31 -8.86
CA LEU A 57 1.92 -9.55 -10.10
C LEU A 57 2.76 -9.20 -11.33
N GLU A 58 2.38 -9.75 -12.47
CA GLU A 58 2.97 -9.46 -13.78
C GLU A 58 1.88 -8.92 -14.71
N LEU A 59 2.26 -7.98 -15.59
CA LEU A 59 1.37 -7.47 -16.63
C LEU A 59 1.17 -8.55 -17.72
N PRO A 60 -0.05 -8.78 -18.23
CA PRO A 60 -0.24 -9.71 -19.34
C PRO A 60 0.56 -9.30 -20.60
N ASP A 61 1.18 -10.28 -21.27
CA ASP A 61 2.01 -10.05 -22.47
C ASP A 61 1.27 -9.39 -23.64
N ASP A 62 -0.05 -9.56 -23.69
CA ASP A 62 -0.95 -9.05 -24.72
C ASP A 62 -1.72 -7.79 -24.28
N ALA A 63 -1.32 -7.18 -23.16
CA ALA A 63 -1.89 -5.93 -22.68
C ALA A 63 -1.58 -4.76 -23.62
N THR A 64 -2.60 -3.94 -23.88
CA THR A 64 -2.52 -2.68 -24.62
C THR A 64 -3.07 -1.53 -23.78
N ASP A 65 -2.85 -0.30 -24.26
CA ASP A 65 -3.42 0.91 -23.65
C ASP A 65 -3.09 1.02 -22.15
N VAL A 66 -1.86 0.63 -21.81
CA VAL A 66 -1.41 0.51 -20.42
C VAL A 66 -1.07 1.88 -19.86
N THR A 67 -1.67 2.22 -18.73
CA THR A 67 -1.40 3.48 -18.01
C THR A 67 -1.20 3.21 -16.52
N VAL A 68 -0.51 4.15 -15.86
CA VAL A 68 -0.39 4.22 -14.41
C VAL A 68 -0.89 5.60 -13.99
N ASP A 69 -1.86 5.61 -13.07
CA ASP A 69 -2.21 6.80 -12.30
C ASP A 69 -1.70 6.62 -10.87
N ASP A 70 -0.99 7.61 -10.34
CA ASP A 70 -0.64 7.70 -8.94
C ASP A 70 -1.55 8.70 -8.22
N GLU A 71 -1.89 8.41 -6.97
CA GLU A 71 -2.65 9.31 -6.12
C GLU A 71 -1.97 9.47 -4.75
N GLU A 72 -1.70 10.71 -4.36
CA GLU A 72 -1.24 11.03 -3.01
C GLU A 72 -2.42 10.99 -2.04
N VAL A 73 -2.64 9.83 -1.42
CA VAL A 73 -3.67 9.66 -0.40
C VAL A 73 -3.07 9.84 1.01
N PRO A 74 -3.56 10.79 1.84
CA PRO A 74 -3.03 10.99 3.18
C PRO A 74 -3.08 9.73 4.04
N GLY A 75 -1.92 9.33 4.57
CA GLY A 75 -1.76 8.14 5.39
C GLY A 75 -1.38 6.87 4.63
N TYR A 76 -1.18 6.94 3.32
CA TYR A 76 -0.69 5.84 2.50
C TYR A 76 0.82 6.00 2.29
N HIS A 77 1.51 4.88 2.11
CA HIS A 77 2.86 4.88 1.55
C HIS A 77 2.82 5.14 0.04
N TYR A 78 1.84 4.54 -0.64
CA TYR A 78 1.53 4.76 -2.05
C TYR A 78 0.12 4.28 -2.36
N ALA A 79 -0.48 4.84 -3.41
CA ALA A 79 -1.67 4.34 -4.06
C ALA A 79 -1.52 4.51 -5.58
N TYR A 80 -1.57 3.40 -6.32
CA TYR A 80 -1.47 3.38 -7.77
C TYR A 80 -2.68 2.71 -8.38
N THR A 81 -3.02 3.11 -9.61
CA THR A 81 -3.94 2.38 -10.47
C THR A 81 -3.25 2.06 -11.77
N VAL A 82 -3.07 0.77 -12.04
CA VAL A 82 -2.64 0.30 -13.36
C VAL A 82 -3.87 -0.03 -14.18
N THR A 83 -4.07 0.68 -15.28
CA THR A 83 -5.14 0.37 -16.24
C THR A 83 -4.54 -0.29 -17.46
N PHE A 84 -5.17 -1.35 -17.97
CA PHE A 84 -4.81 -1.96 -19.24
C PHE A 84 -6.02 -2.58 -19.93
N THR A 85 -5.91 -2.76 -21.25
CA THR A 85 -6.86 -3.53 -22.06
C THR A 85 -6.21 -4.82 -22.51
N ALA A 86 -6.92 -5.94 -22.44
CA ALA A 86 -6.46 -7.23 -22.96
C ALA A 86 -7.66 -8.09 -23.40
N PRO A 87 -7.45 -9.17 -24.18
CA PRO A 87 -8.50 -10.15 -24.43
C PRO A 87 -9.10 -10.67 -23.12
N ARG A 88 -10.42 -10.90 -23.09
CA ARG A 88 -11.14 -11.38 -21.90
C ARG A 88 -10.45 -12.58 -21.23
N GLU A 89 -9.93 -13.53 -22.02
CA GLU A 89 -9.22 -14.70 -21.50
C GLU A 89 -7.96 -14.32 -20.72
N SER A 90 -7.22 -13.31 -21.18
CA SER A 90 -6.01 -12.81 -20.51
C SER A 90 -6.36 -12.05 -19.24
N VAL A 91 -7.44 -11.26 -19.23
CA VAL A 91 -7.96 -10.62 -18.01
C VAL A 91 -8.47 -11.66 -17.00
N ASP A 92 -9.12 -12.72 -17.47
CA ASP A 92 -9.57 -13.84 -16.63
C ASP A 92 -8.40 -14.65 -16.05
N ARG A 93 -7.33 -14.86 -16.83
CA ARG A 93 -6.09 -15.45 -16.33
C ARG A 93 -5.44 -14.57 -15.27
N PHE A 94 -5.34 -13.27 -15.53
CA PHE A 94 -4.84 -12.30 -14.55
C PHE A 94 -5.64 -12.35 -13.24
N ALA A 95 -6.98 -12.37 -13.31
CA ALA A 95 -7.83 -12.50 -12.14
C ALA A 95 -7.60 -13.81 -11.37
N ARG A 96 -7.40 -14.94 -12.07
CA ARG A 96 -7.09 -16.23 -11.43
C ARG A 96 -5.73 -16.23 -10.76
N ASP A 97 -4.72 -15.67 -11.41
CA ASP A 97 -3.36 -15.64 -10.88
C ASP A 97 -3.28 -14.69 -9.67
N ALA A 98 -3.95 -13.53 -9.76
CA ALA A 98 -3.94 -12.51 -8.72
C ALA A 98 -4.89 -12.82 -7.55
N PHE A 99 -6.07 -13.40 -7.78
CA PHE A 99 -7.13 -13.55 -6.77
C PHE A 99 -7.69 -14.97 -6.62
N GLN A 100 -7.23 -15.94 -7.44
CA GLN A 100 -7.75 -17.31 -7.46
C GLN A 100 -9.24 -17.39 -7.83
N LEU A 101 -9.74 -16.42 -8.59
CA LEU A 101 -11.13 -16.33 -9.03
C LEU A 101 -11.21 -16.14 -10.54
N SER A 102 -12.25 -16.67 -11.18
CA SER A 102 -12.59 -16.33 -12.56
C SER A 102 -13.39 -15.03 -12.63
N LEU A 103 -13.42 -14.36 -13.79
CA LEU A 103 -14.23 -13.14 -13.99
C LEU A 103 -15.72 -13.34 -13.70
N ASP A 104 -16.22 -14.56 -13.90
CA ASP A 104 -17.63 -14.88 -13.69
C ASP A 104 -17.98 -15.06 -12.21
N ASP A 105 -16.98 -15.31 -11.36
CA ASP A 105 -17.12 -15.45 -9.90
C ASP A 105 -16.91 -14.13 -9.14
N LEU A 106 -16.40 -13.10 -9.82
CA LEU A 106 -16.19 -11.79 -9.21
C LEU A 106 -17.51 -11.10 -8.87
N SER A 107 -17.47 -10.25 -7.84
CA SER A 107 -18.64 -9.48 -7.41
C SER A 107 -19.06 -8.49 -8.49
N ARG A 108 -20.35 -8.13 -8.51
CA ARG A 108 -20.90 -7.11 -9.41
C ARG A 108 -21.24 -5.86 -8.59
N PRO A 109 -20.38 -4.83 -8.59
CA PRO A 109 -20.67 -3.59 -7.89
C PRO A 109 -21.85 -2.86 -8.57
N PRO A 110 -22.57 -1.98 -7.85
CA PRO A 110 -23.53 -1.08 -8.47
C PRO A 110 -22.81 -0.13 -9.44
N ALA A 111 -23.47 0.25 -10.53
CA ALA A 111 -22.96 1.25 -11.45
C ALA A 111 -23.03 2.66 -10.85
N GLY A 112 -22.16 3.57 -11.33
CA GLY A 112 -22.14 4.98 -10.94
C GLY A 112 -20.91 5.35 -10.11
N GLU A 113 -21.08 6.15 -9.07
CA GLU A 113 -19.96 6.67 -8.28
C GLU A 113 -19.17 5.55 -7.59
N PRO A 114 -17.83 5.57 -7.65
CA PRO A 114 -16.98 4.61 -6.95
C PRO A 114 -17.23 4.74 -5.45
N GLY A 115 -17.84 3.71 -4.86
CA GLY A 115 -18.01 3.63 -3.42
C GLY A 115 -16.66 3.43 -2.70
N PRO A 116 -16.68 3.31 -1.36
CA PRO A 116 -15.47 3.08 -0.56
C PRO A 116 -14.62 1.86 -0.97
N LEU A 117 -15.20 0.94 -1.75
CA LEU A 117 -14.53 -0.25 -2.28
C LEU A 117 -13.43 0.06 -3.31
N LEU A 118 -13.50 1.23 -3.95
CA LEU A 118 -12.58 1.65 -5.01
C LEU A 118 -11.75 2.88 -4.62
N GLN A 119 -11.73 3.23 -3.33
CA GLN A 119 -11.00 4.38 -2.82
C GLN A 119 -9.47 4.30 -3.04
N ASP A 120 -8.97 3.09 -3.32
CA ASP A 120 -7.56 2.81 -3.61
C ASP A 120 -7.28 2.80 -5.13
N THR A 121 -8.21 3.34 -5.93
CA THR A 121 -8.12 3.40 -7.40
C THR A 121 -8.43 4.80 -7.92
N SER A 122 -7.93 5.14 -9.12
CA SER A 122 -8.26 6.36 -9.86
C SER A 122 -9.60 6.29 -10.60
N VAL A 123 -10.36 5.20 -10.44
CA VAL A 123 -11.65 5.01 -11.11
C VAL A 123 -12.67 5.99 -10.55
N VAL A 124 -13.19 6.88 -11.40
CA VAL A 124 -14.17 7.93 -11.02
C VAL A 124 -15.62 7.56 -11.33
N GLU A 125 -15.85 6.49 -12.11
CA GLU A 125 -17.16 5.99 -12.47
C GLU A 125 -17.07 4.47 -12.71
N VAL A 126 -18.03 3.71 -12.17
CA VAL A 126 -18.15 2.26 -12.35
C VAL A 126 -19.17 1.98 -13.44
N PRO A 127 -18.76 1.46 -14.61
CA PRO A 127 -19.69 1.09 -15.67
C PRO A 127 -20.66 -0.03 -15.24
N GLU A 128 -21.85 -0.04 -15.83
CA GLU A 128 -22.81 -1.13 -15.62
C GLU A 128 -22.22 -2.46 -16.10
N GLY A 129 -22.36 -3.50 -15.26
CA GLY A 129 -21.89 -4.83 -15.60
C GLY A 129 -20.41 -5.09 -15.31
N SER A 130 -19.73 -4.18 -14.62
CA SER A 130 -18.35 -4.36 -14.14
C SER A 130 -18.21 -5.58 -13.20
N ARG A 131 -16.97 -6.01 -12.99
CA ARG A 131 -16.57 -7.05 -12.03
C ARG A 131 -15.57 -6.51 -11.04
N PHE A 132 -15.68 -6.93 -9.79
CA PHE A 132 -14.87 -6.40 -8.70
C PHE A 132 -14.40 -7.50 -7.76
N VAL A 133 -13.15 -7.38 -7.30
CA VAL A 133 -12.60 -8.09 -6.15
C VAL A 133 -11.48 -7.27 -5.51
N ASP A 134 -11.34 -7.40 -4.21
CA ASP A 134 -10.22 -6.88 -3.45
C ASP A 134 -9.59 -7.98 -2.59
N ARG A 135 -8.31 -7.79 -2.23
CA ARG A 135 -7.64 -8.58 -1.21
C ARG A 135 -6.47 -7.84 -0.58
N SER A 136 -6.14 -8.28 0.61
CA SER A 136 -4.90 -7.95 1.28
C SER A 136 -3.65 -8.52 0.60
N PHE A 137 -2.53 -7.81 0.71
CA PHE A 137 -1.17 -8.36 0.58
C PHE A 137 -0.24 -7.77 1.64
N THR A 138 0.98 -8.30 1.74
CA THR A 138 1.99 -7.84 2.71
C THR A 138 3.18 -7.24 1.95
N PRO A 139 3.26 -5.91 1.81
CA PRO A 139 4.44 -5.22 1.28
C PRO A 139 5.60 -5.31 2.28
N GLU A 140 6.78 -4.82 1.89
CA GLU A 140 7.97 -4.78 2.76
C GLU A 140 7.70 -3.98 4.05
N ASP A 141 7.00 -2.86 3.92
CA ASP A 141 6.62 -1.97 5.01
C ASP A 141 5.09 -1.86 5.13
N GLY A 142 4.52 -2.59 6.08
CA GLY A 142 3.12 -2.48 6.46
C GLY A 142 2.15 -3.45 5.80
N TYR A 143 0.96 -2.97 5.47
CA TYR A 143 -0.13 -3.75 4.91
C TYR A 143 -0.53 -3.15 3.57
N GLY A 144 -0.87 -4.01 2.60
CA GLY A 144 -1.28 -3.58 1.27
C GLY A 144 -2.69 -4.02 0.92
N ASN A 145 -3.37 -3.21 0.10
CA ASN A 145 -4.62 -3.58 -0.53
C ASN A 145 -4.44 -3.67 -2.04
N LEU A 146 -4.94 -4.75 -2.62
CA LEU A 146 -4.97 -5.00 -4.05
C LEU A 146 -6.43 -5.05 -4.49
N VAL A 147 -6.79 -4.21 -5.44
CA VAL A 147 -8.14 -4.10 -5.99
C VAL A 147 -8.11 -4.39 -7.47
N LEU A 148 -9.10 -5.13 -7.97
CA LEU A 148 -9.33 -5.34 -9.40
C LEU A 148 -10.77 -4.96 -9.73
N LEU A 149 -10.93 -3.95 -10.58
CA LEU A 149 -12.17 -3.67 -11.30
C LEU A 149 -11.96 -4.04 -12.78
N VAL A 150 -12.90 -4.80 -13.35
CA VAL A 150 -12.89 -5.14 -14.78
C VAL A 150 -14.16 -4.63 -15.43
N ASP A 151 -14.02 -3.89 -16.51
CA ASP A 151 -15.10 -3.34 -17.31
C ASP A 151 -14.82 -3.41 -18.82
N GLY A 152 -15.47 -2.54 -19.59
CA GLY A 152 -15.37 -2.49 -21.04
C GLY A 152 -16.23 -3.54 -21.74
N PRO A 153 -16.31 -3.47 -23.08
CA PRO A 153 -17.00 -4.50 -23.85
C PRO A 153 -16.38 -5.86 -23.57
N ASP A 154 -17.21 -6.84 -23.25
CA ASP A 154 -16.81 -8.22 -22.96
C ASP A 154 -15.84 -8.43 -21.77
N LEU A 155 -15.69 -7.46 -20.87
CA LEU A 155 -14.75 -7.48 -19.73
C LEU A 155 -13.29 -7.54 -20.18
N THR A 156 -12.87 -6.52 -20.94
CA THR A 156 -11.54 -6.44 -21.56
C THR A 156 -10.65 -5.37 -20.94
N THR A 157 -11.19 -4.44 -20.16
CA THR A 157 -10.42 -3.39 -19.48
C THR A 157 -10.29 -3.73 -18.01
N ALA A 158 -9.07 -3.74 -17.48
CA ALA A 158 -8.80 -3.96 -16.06
C ALA A 158 -8.19 -2.70 -15.43
N HIS A 159 -8.68 -2.35 -14.24
CA HIS A 159 -8.14 -1.32 -13.36
C HIS A 159 -7.65 -2.01 -12.08
N VAL A 160 -6.35 -1.95 -11.85
CA VAL A 160 -5.69 -2.64 -10.74
C VAL A 160 -5.20 -1.59 -9.74
N GLY A 161 -5.90 -1.48 -8.62
CA GLY A 161 -5.49 -0.64 -7.49
C GLY A 161 -4.42 -1.35 -6.67
N VAL A 162 -3.28 -0.70 -6.45
CA VAL A 162 -2.17 -1.20 -5.63
C VAL A 162 -1.84 -0.14 -4.59
N ALA A 163 -2.26 -0.36 -3.35
CA ALA A 163 -2.08 0.57 -2.25
C ALA A 163 -1.33 -0.06 -1.08
N SER A 164 -0.53 0.74 -0.38
CA SER A 164 0.15 0.34 0.86
C SER A 164 -0.02 1.37 1.96
N PHE A 165 -0.08 0.86 3.20
CA PHE A 165 -0.40 1.57 4.41
C PHE A 165 0.65 1.29 5.49
N PRO A 166 0.97 2.28 6.35
CA PRO A 166 1.80 2.06 7.52
C PRO A 166 1.17 1.06 8.49
N SER A 167 2.02 0.36 9.25
CA SER A 167 1.64 -0.62 10.27
C SER A 167 1.05 -0.01 11.55
#